data_AF-A0A8S1PJ16-F1
#
_entry.id   AF-A0A8S1PJ16-F1
#
_cell.length_a   1.000
_cell.length_b   1.000
_cell.length_c   1.000
_cell.angle_alpha   90.00
_cell.angle_beta   90.00
_cell.angle_gamma   90.00
#
_symmetry.space_group_name_H-M   'P 1'
#
loop_
_entity.id
_entity.type
_entity.pdbx_description
1 polymer ?
#
loop_
_entity_poly.entity_id
_entity_poly.type
_entity_poly.pdbx_seq_one_letter_code
_entity_poly.pdbx_strand_id
1 'polypeptide(L)'
;MGEPGDRIAALFTNLDAKEIERGIVCQPGIVSLLENIVIDFKKISYYKGQLKSQNKFHITSGHLTVMGQLKLIIRPKNLQLEINSEGEYLEDYEDYVKFQEKYNLYGVLQLEKPLIASMNSLVIASKLDTDLEANICRIAFYGNILHSYTGQQIFQQNYLRIFRKKTKNGKVEKVIDNYTLLIKDLFKKETNIANYIGKLIVIKQGNIQGKIESAFGKSGKVKVFVESGTNQEMLNSDVVMIYKKYLFHK
;
A
#
# COMPACT_ATOMS: atom_id res chain seq x y z
N MET A 1 0.92 -42.88 -17.37
CA MET A 1 0.43 -41.63 -16.75
C MET A 1 1.00 -40.49 -17.56
N GLY A 2 0.25 -39.41 -17.81
CA GLY A 2 0.75 -38.29 -18.59
C GLY A 2 1.85 -37.53 -17.85
N GLU A 3 2.79 -36.98 -18.61
CA GLU A 3 3.88 -36.13 -18.13
C GLU A 3 3.59 -34.64 -18.38
N PRO A 4 4.31 -33.71 -17.73
CA PRO A 4 4.12 -32.28 -17.98
C PRO A 4 4.31 -31.93 -19.47
N GLY A 5 3.25 -31.39 -20.08
CA GLY A 5 3.21 -31.05 -21.51
C GLY A 5 2.30 -31.96 -22.33
N ASP A 6 1.91 -33.12 -21.80
CA ASP A 6 1.02 -34.04 -22.48
C ASP A 6 -0.42 -33.53 -22.53
N ARG A 7 -1.07 -33.73 -23.69
CA ARG A 7 -2.52 -33.61 -23.83
C ARG A 7 -3.14 -34.98 -23.61
N ILE A 8 -3.76 -35.18 -22.45
CA ILE A 8 -4.39 -36.45 -22.07
C ILE A 8 -5.91 -36.37 -22.06
N ALA A 9 -6.54 -37.53 -22.24
CA ALA A 9 -7.94 -37.74 -21.85
C ALA A 9 -7.97 -38.52 -20.53
N ALA A 10 -8.82 -38.09 -19.60
CA ALA A 10 -8.99 -38.73 -18.30
C ALA A 10 -10.47 -39.07 -18.09
N LEU A 11 -10.74 -40.26 -17.55
CA LEU A 11 -12.08 -40.71 -17.20
C LEU A 11 -12.32 -40.46 -15.71
N PHE A 12 -13.39 -39.73 -15.39
CA PHE A 12 -13.82 -39.47 -14.02
C PHE A 12 -15.19 -40.12 -13.79
N THR A 13 -15.35 -40.76 -12.63
CA THR A 13 -16.65 -41.32 -12.21
C THR A 13 -17.45 -40.27 -11.45
N ASN A 14 -18.79 -40.29 -11.60
CA ASN A 14 -19.72 -39.43 -10.85
C ASN A 14 -19.51 -37.92 -11.05
N LEU A 15 -19.09 -37.51 -12.25
CA LEU A 15 -18.98 -36.10 -12.63
C LEU A 15 -19.98 -35.80 -13.76
N ASP A 16 -20.91 -34.87 -13.52
CA ASP A 16 -21.79 -34.38 -14.58
C ASP A 16 -21.02 -33.41 -15.48
N ALA A 17 -20.95 -33.74 -16.78
CA ALA A 17 -20.29 -32.90 -17.78
C ALA A 17 -20.92 -31.50 -17.90
N LYS A 18 -22.18 -31.32 -17.49
CA LYS A 18 -22.85 -30.02 -17.50
C LYS A 18 -22.37 -29.08 -16.39
N GLU A 19 -21.75 -29.61 -15.35
CA GLU A 19 -21.24 -28.81 -14.22
C GLU A 19 -19.83 -28.26 -14.49
N ILE A 20 -19.14 -28.74 -15.54
CA ILE A 20 -17.75 -28.35 -15.84
C ILE A 20 -17.58 -28.00 -17.33
N GLU A 21 -17.24 -26.74 -17.60
CA GLU A 21 -16.78 -26.30 -18.93
C GLU A 21 -15.27 -26.08 -18.97
N ARG A 22 -14.77 -25.17 -18.12
CA ARG A 22 -13.34 -24.89 -17.94
C ARG A 22 -13.02 -24.97 -16.46
N GLY A 23 -11.97 -25.72 -16.13
CA GLY A 23 -11.54 -25.92 -14.76
C GLY A 23 -10.08 -26.34 -14.67
N ILE A 24 -9.60 -26.43 -13.43
CA ILE A 24 -8.31 -27.02 -13.11
C ILE A 24 -8.58 -28.31 -12.35
N VAL A 25 -7.89 -29.38 -12.77
CA VAL A 25 -7.78 -30.62 -12.00
C VAL A 25 -6.36 -30.71 -11.50
N CYS A 26 -6.19 -30.78 -10.18
CA CYS A 26 -4.87 -30.88 -9.55
C CYS A 26 -4.97 -31.70 -8.26
N GLN A 27 -3.82 -32.06 -7.69
CA GLN A 27 -3.78 -32.65 -6.36
C GLN A 27 -4.40 -31.68 -5.33
N PRO A 28 -5.14 -32.19 -4.33
CA PRO A 28 -5.68 -31.37 -3.26
C PRO A 28 -4.61 -30.51 -2.58
N GLY A 29 -4.94 -29.23 -2.34
CA GLY A 29 -4.05 -28.27 -1.67
C GLY A 29 -3.08 -27.52 -2.58
N ILE A 30 -2.97 -27.86 -3.87
CA ILE A 30 -2.08 -27.14 -4.80
C ILE A 30 -2.62 -25.75 -5.16
N VAL A 31 -3.92 -25.67 -5.44
CA VAL A 31 -4.61 -24.40 -5.76
C VAL A 31 -5.57 -24.04 -4.64
N SER A 32 -5.76 -22.74 -4.44
CA SER A 32 -6.65 -22.21 -3.40
C SER A 32 -7.48 -21.05 -3.97
N LEU A 33 -8.60 -20.75 -3.31
CA LEU A 33 -9.38 -19.56 -3.58
C LEU A 33 -8.74 -18.37 -2.88
N LEU A 34 -8.22 -17.42 -3.66
CA LEU A 34 -7.53 -16.24 -3.15
C LEU A 34 -8.43 -15.01 -3.26
N GLU A 35 -8.72 -14.34 -2.14
CA GLU A 35 -9.55 -13.12 -2.11
C GLU A 35 -8.74 -11.85 -2.39
N ASN A 36 -7.55 -11.77 -1.79
CA ASN A 36 -6.65 -10.67 -1.97
C ASN A 36 -5.24 -11.21 -2.13
N ILE A 37 -4.48 -10.59 -3.01
CA ILE A 37 -3.14 -11.03 -3.35
C ILE A 37 -2.18 -9.85 -3.39
N VAL A 38 -0.92 -10.14 -3.08
CA VAL A 38 0.20 -9.22 -3.26
C VAL A 38 1.12 -9.79 -4.33
N ILE A 39 1.48 -8.97 -5.32
CA ILE A 39 2.31 -9.37 -6.46
C ILE A 39 3.60 -8.52 -6.54
N ASP A 40 4.66 -9.08 -7.11
CA ASP A 40 5.77 -8.27 -7.63
C ASP A 40 5.27 -7.51 -8.87
N PHE A 41 5.25 -6.19 -8.82
CA PHE A 41 4.57 -5.40 -9.84
C PHE A 41 5.50 -5.09 -11.02
N LYS A 42 5.10 -5.49 -12.24
CA LYS A 42 5.80 -5.16 -13.48
C LYS A 42 4.86 -4.48 -14.47
N LYS A 43 5.11 -3.21 -14.76
CA LYS A 43 4.37 -2.45 -15.78
C LYS A 43 4.67 -3.00 -17.18
N ILE A 44 3.64 -3.08 -18.03
CA ILE A 44 3.81 -3.32 -19.47
C ILE A 44 4.19 -2.00 -20.15
N SER A 45 5.30 -1.98 -20.87
CA SER A 45 5.84 -0.78 -21.54
C SER A 45 4.89 -0.16 -22.56
N TYR A 46 4.10 -0.99 -23.26
CA TYR A 46 3.13 -0.54 -24.26
C TYR A 46 1.84 0.02 -23.67
N TYR A 47 1.59 -0.18 -22.37
CA TYR A 47 0.41 0.35 -21.70
C TYR A 47 0.57 1.84 -21.43
N LYS A 48 -0.28 2.64 -22.07
CA LYS A 48 -0.29 4.12 -21.94
C LYS A 48 -1.34 4.63 -20.95
N GLY A 49 -2.19 3.76 -20.41
CA GLY A 49 -3.19 4.14 -19.42
C GLY A 49 -2.56 4.46 -18.06
N GLN A 50 -3.32 5.17 -17.23
CA GLN A 50 -2.87 5.55 -15.89
C GLN A 50 -2.88 4.35 -14.94
N LEU A 51 -1.80 4.19 -14.19
CA LEU A 51 -1.64 3.16 -13.16
C LEU A 51 -1.72 3.80 -11.78
N LYS A 52 -2.95 4.10 -11.37
CA LYS A 52 -3.23 4.70 -10.07
C LYS A 52 -3.76 3.66 -9.10
N SER A 53 -3.43 3.83 -7.83
CA SER A 53 -4.10 3.13 -6.77
C SER A 53 -5.60 3.45 -6.79
N GLN A 54 -6.41 2.49 -6.33
CA GLN A 54 -7.87 2.44 -6.42
C GLN A 54 -8.44 2.15 -7.81
N ASN A 55 -7.63 2.16 -8.88
CA ASN A 55 -8.12 1.75 -10.21
C ASN A 55 -8.48 0.27 -10.23
N LYS A 56 -9.50 -0.07 -11.02
CA LYS A 56 -9.97 -1.45 -11.22
C LYS A 56 -9.51 -2.02 -12.56
N PHE A 57 -9.06 -3.26 -12.52
CA PHE A 57 -8.57 -4.04 -13.66
C PHE A 57 -9.21 -5.42 -13.69
N HIS A 58 -9.23 -6.01 -14.88
CA HIS A 58 -9.50 -7.42 -15.08
C HIS A 58 -8.23 -8.19 -14.74
N ILE A 59 -8.25 -8.94 -13.64
CA ILE A 59 -7.15 -9.72 -13.10
C ILE A 59 -7.32 -11.16 -13.55
N THR A 60 -6.37 -11.65 -14.32
CA THR A 60 -6.36 -12.99 -14.89
C THR A 60 -5.25 -13.83 -14.24
N SER A 61 -5.59 -15.04 -13.80
CA SER A 61 -4.64 -16.10 -13.46
C SER A 61 -5.16 -17.43 -14.02
N GLY A 62 -4.27 -18.18 -14.69
CA GLY A 62 -4.65 -19.38 -15.40
C GLY A 62 -5.74 -19.11 -16.44
N HIS A 63 -6.93 -19.70 -16.25
CA HIS A 63 -8.08 -19.57 -17.15
C HIS A 63 -9.20 -18.69 -16.59
N LEU A 64 -9.02 -18.10 -15.40
CA LEU A 64 -10.03 -17.29 -14.73
C LEU A 64 -9.67 -15.82 -14.78
N THR A 65 -10.69 -14.98 -14.97
CA THR A 65 -10.56 -13.52 -14.93
C THR A 65 -11.60 -12.95 -13.98
N VAL A 66 -11.16 -12.15 -13.02
CA VAL A 66 -12.01 -11.47 -12.04
C VAL A 66 -11.65 -9.99 -11.98
N MET A 67 -12.60 -9.15 -11.62
CA MET A 67 -12.28 -7.74 -11.36
C MET A 67 -11.53 -7.59 -10.04
N GLY A 68 -10.56 -6.68 -10.02
CA GLY A 68 -9.78 -6.39 -8.82
C GLY A 68 -9.33 -4.93 -8.75
N GLN A 69 -9.25 -4.41 -7.53
CA GLN A 69 -8.79 -3.06 -7.25
C GLN A 69 -7.31 -3.05 -6.87
N LEU A 70 -6.53 -2.19 -7.52
CA LEU A 70 -5.09 -2.03 -7.30
C LEU A 70 -4.77 -1.07 -6.15
N LYS A 71 -3.79 -1.40 -5.32
CA LYS A 71 -3.07 -0.47 -4.44
C LYS A 71 -1.57 -0.67 -4.64
N LEU A 72 -0.88 0.41 -4.98
CA LEU A 72 0.57 0.43 -5.19
C LEU A 72 1.30 0.66 -3.88
N ILE A 73 2.37 -0.11 -3.67
CA ILE A 73 3.15 -0.07 -2.44
C ILE A 73 4.64 -0.17 -2.78
N ILE A 74 5.42 0.69 -2.15
CA ILE A 74 6.88 0.65 -2.26
C ILE A 74 7.54 0.21 -0.96
N ARG A 75 8.69 -0.44 -1.11
CA ARG A 75 9.58 -0.81 -0.01
C ARG A 75 11.04 -0.63 -0.39
N PRO A 76 11.92 -0.26 0.56
CA PRO A 76 13.35 -0.20 0.32
C PRO A 76 13.88 -1.53 -0.26
N LYS A 77 14.77 -1.47 -1.26
CA LYS A 77 15.28 -2.68 -1.95
C LYS A 77 16.00 -3.67 -1.05
N ASN A 78 16.57 -3.20 0.06
CA ASN A 78 17.23 -4.02 1.07
C ASN A 78 16.25 -4.81 1.96
N LEU A 79 14.94 -4.58 1.83
CA LEU A 79 13.91 -5.25 2.62
C LEU A 79 13.00 -6.07 1.71
N GLN A 80 13.06 -7.40 1.84
CA GLN A 80 12.09 -8.28 1.18
C GLN A 80 10.68 -8.08 1.75
N LEU A 81 9.68 -8.49 0.97
CA LEU A 81 8.28 -8.43 1.40
C LEU A 81 7.97 -9.66 2.27
N GLU A 82 8.02 -9.46 3.58
CA GLU A 82 7.62 -10.46 4.57
C GLU A 82 6.23 -10.14 5.13
N ILE A 83 5.55 -11.16 5.64
CA ILE A 83 4.28 -11.01 6.36
C ILE A 83 4.52 -10.06 7.56
N ASN A 84 3.57 -9.16 7.84
CA ASN A 84 3.60 -8.15 8.91
C ASN A 84 4.59 -7.00 8.71
N SER A 85 5.27 -6.93 7.57
CA SER A 85 6.21 -5.86 7.30
C SER A 85 5.55 -4.60 6.70
N GLU A 86 6.20 -3.45 6.83
CA GLU A 86 5.60 -2.15 6.47
C GLU A 86 5.82 -1.71 5.02
N GLY A 87 4.75 -1.28 4.35
CA GLY A 87 4.83 -0.74 2.98
C GLY A 87 4.33 0.70 2.90
N GLU A 88 5.01 1.54 2.12
CA GLU A 88 4.55 2.90 1.84
C GLU A 88 3.61 2.90 0.64
N TYR A 89 2.41 3.42 0.84
CA TYR A 89 1.38 3.53 -0.19
C TYR A 89 1.72 4.63 -1.20
N LEU A 90 1.57 4.32 -2.49
CA LEU A 90 1.64 5.29 -3.57
C LEU A 90 0.28 5.52 -4.21
N GLU A 91 -0.02 6.77 -4.58
CA GLU A 91 -1.22 7.10 -5.35
C GLU A 91 -1.03 6.70 -6.83
N ASP A 92 0.19 6.86 -7.36
CA ASP A 92 0.48 6.71 -8.78
C ASP A 92 1.80 5.95 -9.04
N TYR A 93 1.84 5.18 -10.12
CA TYR A 93 3.06 4.57 -10.65
C TYR A 93 4.10 5.62 -11.06
N GLU A 94 3.68 6.77 -11.57
CA GLU A 94 4.61 7.85 -11.93
C GLU A 94 5.40 8.38 -10.72
N ASP A 95 4.85 8.29 -9.50
CA ASP A 95 5.60 8.60 -8.29
C ASP A 95 6.66 7.54 -7.98
N TYR A 96 6.39 6.26 -8.27
CA TYR A 96 7.37 5.19 -8.10
C TYR A 96 8.59 5.39 -9.01
N VAL A 97 8.41 5.89 -10.24
CA VAL A 97 9.53 6.12 -11.18
C VAL A 97 10.59 7.02 -10.56
N LYS A 98 10.21 7.98 -9.71
CA LYS A 98 11.13 8.88 -8.98
C LYS A 98 11.96 8.14 -7.90
N PHE A 99 11.51 6.98 -7.45
CA PHE A 99 12.07 6.22 -6.34
C PHE A 99 12.58 4.82 -6.75
N GLN A 100 12.45 4.44 -8.01
CA GLN A 100 12.73 3.09 -8.53
C GLN A 100 14.16 2.57 -8.27
N GLU A 101 15.12 3.47 -8.07
CA GLU A 101 16.49 3.08 -7.75
C GLU A 101 16.61 2.51 -6.34
N LYS A 102 15.86 3.07 -5.38
CA LYS A 102 15.98 2.77 -3.95
C LYS A 102 14.88 1.82 -3.45
N TYR A 103 13.79 1.69 -4.19
CA TYR A 103 12.61 0.96 -3.76
C TYR A 103 12.18 -0.11 -4.77
N ASN A 104 11.61 -1.21 -4.26
CA ASN A 104 10.84 -2.20 -5.00
C ASN A 104 9.36 -1.80 -5.01
N LEU A 105 8.65 -2.11 -6.10
CA LEU A 105 7.21 -1.89 -6.26
C LEU A 105 6.43 -3.19 -6.15
N TYR A 106 5.35 -3.15 -5.39
CA TYR A 106 4.40 -4.24 -5.22
C TYR A 106 2.98 -3.77 -5.53
N GLY A 107 2.17 -4.70 -6.05
CA GLY A 107 0.76 -4.49 -6.31
C GLY A 107 -0.07 -5.28 -5.31
N VAL A 108 -0.95 -4.60 -4.58
CA VAL A 108 -1.96 -5.26 -3.77
C VAL A 108 -3.27 -5.24 -4.54
N LEU A 109 -3.80 -6.42 -4.82
CA LEU A 109 -5.03 -6.60 -5.57
C LEU A 109 -6.10 -7.11 -4.62
N GLN A 110 -7.12 -6.29 -4.43
CA GLN A 110 -8.35 -6.67 -3.72
C GLN A 110 -9.36 -7.13 -4.76
N LEU A 111 -9.63 -8.43 -4.80
CA LEU A 111 -10.47 -9.03 -5.83
C LEU A 111 -11.94 -8.94 -5.43
N GLU A 112 -12.81 -8.71 -6.41
CA GLU A 112 -14.26 -8.68 -6.17
C GLU A 112 -14.84 -10.07 -5.99
N LYS A 113 -14.21 -11.08 -6.59
CA LYS A 113 -14.50 -12.49 -6.41
C LYS A 113 -13.19 -13.26 -6.20
N PRO A 114 -13.18 -14.34 -5.41
CA PRO A 114 -11.99 -15.15 -5.22
C PRO A 114 -11.46 -15.70 -6.55
N LEU A 115 -10.14 -15.69 -6.70
CA LEU A 115 -9.43 -16.23 -7.86
C LEU A 115 -8.82 -17.58 -7.48
N ILE A 116 -9.07 -18.62 -8.29
CA ILE A 116 -8.42 -19.93 -8.10
C ILE A 116 -7.00 -19.84 -8.65
N ALA A 117 -6.01 -19.87 -7.77
CA ALA A 117 -4.60 -19.78 -8.13
C ALA A 117 -3.71 -20.44 -7.07
N SER A 118 -2.45 -20.67 -7.43
CA SER A 118 -1.40 -21.09 -6.51
C SER A 118 -0.46 -19.92 -6.19
N MET A 119 0.25 -20.02 -5.07
CA MET A 119 1.34 -19.10 -4.77
C MET A 119 2.39 -19.15 -5.88
N ASN A 120 3.04 -18.02 -6.15
CA ASN A 120 3.97 -17.79 -7.25
C ASN A 120 3.40 -17.91 -8.67
N SER A 121 2.10 -18.17 -8.84
CA SER A 121 1.49 -18.16 -10.18
C SER A 121 1.53 -16.77 -10.80
N LEU A 122 1.65 -16.71 -12.13
CA LEU A 122 1.56 -15.47 -12.89
C LEU A 122 0.14 -14.89 -12.86
N VAL A 123 0.06 -13.59 -12.64
CA VAL A 123 -1.14 -12.77 -12.71
C VAL A 123 -0.93 -11.68 -13.76
N ILE A 124 -1.95 -11.47 -14.58
CA ILE A 124 -1.97 -10.44 -15.62
C ILE A 124 -3.16 -9.52 -15.34
N ALA A 125 -2.92 -8.21 -15.36
CA ALA A 125 -3.97 -7.21 -15.21
C ALA A 125 -4.21 -6.47 -16.52
N SER A 126 -5.48 -6.40 -16.92
CA SER A 126 -5.90 -5.80 -18.20
C SER A 126 -7.08 -4.85 -18.04
N LYS A 127 -7.21 -3.90 -18.95
CA LYS A 127 -8.37 -3.02 -19.09
C LYS A 127 -9.15 -3.46 -20.33
N LEU A 128 -10.03 -4.44 -20.17
CA LEU A 128 -10.79 -5.06 -21.26
C LEU A 128 -12.08 -4.31 -21.59
N ASP A 129 -12.47 -3.39 -20.72
CA ASP A 129 -13.64 -2.49 -20.82
C ASP A 129 -13.37 -1.23 -21.67
N THR A 130 -12.25 -1.18 -22.38
CA THR A 130 -11.96 -0.10 -23.34
C THR A 130 -12.58 -0.40 -24.71
N ASP A 131 -12.75 0.65 -25.51
CA ASP A 131 -13.16 0.54 -26.92
C ASP A 131 -12.39 -0.57 -27.66
N LEU A 132 -13.14 -1.44 -28.36
CA LEU A 132 -12.62 -2.59 -29.07
C LEU A 132 -11.85 -2.19 -30.34
N GLU A 133 -12.16 -1.04 -30.92
CA GLU A 133 -11.50 -0.53 -32.13
C GLU A 133 -10.26 0.31 -31.81
N ALA A 134 -10.05 0.65 -30.54
CA ALA A 134 -8.90 1.44 -30.13
C ALA A 134 -7.58 0.66 -30.31
N ASN A 135 -6.66 1.24 -31.08
CA ASN A 135 -5.30 0.72 -31.25
C ASN A 135 -4.42 1.02 -30.02
N ILE A 136 -4.77 0.42 -28.89
CA ILE A 136 -4.09 0.59 -27.60
C ILE A 136 -3.77 -0.76 -26.97
N CYS A 137 -2.65 -0.82 -26.25
CA CYS A 137 -2.36 -1.97 -25.40
C CYS A 137 -3.31 -1.96 -24.20
N ARG A 138 -4.08 -3.06 -24.05
CA ARG A 138 -5.03 -3.25 -22.95
C ARG A 138 -4.45 -3.98 -21.76
N ILE A 139 -3.27 -4.59 -21.91
CA ILE A 139 -2.58 -5.29 -20.82
C ILE A 139 -1.75 -4.28 -20.05
N ALA A 140 -2.08 -4.07 -18.79
CA ALA A 140 -1.57 -2.97 -17.99
C ALA A 140 -0.28 -3.33 -17.24
N PHE A 141 -0.30 -4.45 -16.52
CA PHE A 141 0.81 -4.93 -15.72
C PHE A 141 0.69 -6.44 -15.47
N TYR A 142 1.76 -7.04 -14.99
CA TYR A 142 1.81 -8.44 -14.60
C TYR A 142 2.69 -8.62 -13.36
N GLY A 143 2.63 -9.81 -12.76
CA GLY A 143 3.40 -10.15 -11.58
C GLY A 143 3.07 -11.56 -11.09
N ASN A 144 3.93 -12.12 -10.24
CA ASN A 144 3.71 -13.40 -9.57
C ASN A 144 3.09 -13.16 -8.19
N ILE A 145 2.25 -14.08 -7.74
CA ILE A 145 1.62 -14.00 -6.42
C ILE A 145 2.65 -14.30 -5.33
N LEU A 146 2.99 -13.30 -4.53
CA LEU A 146 3.93 -13.44 -3.41
C LEU A 146 3.23 -13.81 -2.11
N HIS A 147 2.09 -13.18 -1.84
CA HIS A 147 1.29 -13.40 -0.64
C HIS A 147 -0.19 -13.38 -0.98
N SER A 148 -1.00 -14.10 -0.20
CA SER A 148 -2.46 -14.01 -0.23
C SER A 148 -3.00 -13.79 1.17
N TYR A 149 -4.12 -13.09 1.28
CA TYR A 149 -4.77 -12.88 2.56
C TYR A 149 -6.30 -12.73 2.42
N THR A 150 -7.02 -13.09 3.48
CA THR A 150 -8.46 -12.86 3.58
C THR A 150 -8.76 -11.50 4.22
N GLY A 151 -9.98 -11.01 4.04
CA GLY A 151 -10.39 -9.73 4.64
C GLY A 151 -10.20 -9.68 6.17
N GLN A 152 -10.40 -10.82 6.87
CA GLN A 152 -10.24 -10.91 8.33
C GLN A 152 -8.78 -10.82 8.79
N GLN A 153 -7.85 -11.42 8.04
CA GLN A 153 -6.42 -11.45 8.38
C GLN A 153 -5.78 -10.06 8.40
N ILE A 154 -6.24 -9.14 7.54
CA ILE A 154 -5.73 -7.76 7.50
C ILE A 154 -5.90 -7.06 8.84
N PHE A 155 -7.07 -7.22 9.47
CA PHE A 155 -7.43 -6.49 10.69
C PHE A 155 -6.95 -7.17 11.96
N GLN A 156 -6.95 -8.50 11.98
CA GLN A 156 -6.67 -9.25 13.21
C GLN A 156 -5.18 -9.58 13.39
N GLN A 157 -4.41 -9.69 12.30
CA GLN A 157 -3.06 -10.22 12.35
C GLN A 157 -1.99 -9.23 11.87
N ASN A 158 -2.35 -7.98 11.54
CA ASN A 158 -1.43 -6.98 10.95
C ASN A 158 -0.68 -7.49 9.71
N TYR A 159 -1.28 -8.44 8.97
CA TYR A 159 -0.64 -9.18 7.86
C TYR A 159 0.05 -8.27 6.85
N LEU A 160 -0.52 -7.07 6.63
CA LEU A 160 0.02 -6.06 5.73
C LEU A 160 -0.10 -4.66 6.33
N ARG A 161 1.04 -4.07 6.72
CA ARG A 161 1.10 -2.75 7.35
C ARG A 161 1.36 -1.65 6.33
N ILE A 162 0.29 -1.19 5.70
CA ILE A 162 0.38 -0.17 4.65
C ILE A 162 0.13 1.21 5.26
N PHE A 163 1.05 2.15 5.03
CA PHE A 163 0.92 3.52 5.51
C PHE A 163 1.04 4.55 4.39
N ARG A 164 0.39 5.69 4.57
CA ARG A 164 0.68 6.93 3.84
C ARG A 164 1.60 7.78 4.68
N LYS A 165 2.71 8.24 4.09
CA LYS A 165 3.53 9.28 4.70
C LYS A 165 2.75 10.59 4.68
N LYS A 166 2.61 11.22 5.85
CA LYS A 166 1.92 12.49 6.00
C LYS A 166 2.88 13.50 6.59
N THR A 167 2.85 14.70 6.01
CA THR A 167 3.65 15.83 6.43
C THR A 167 2.71 16.93 6.90
N LYS A 168 3.04 17.52 8.05
CA LYS A 168 2.40 18.72 8.59
C LYS A 168 3.48 19.77 8.81
N ASN A 169 3.17 21.00 8.43
CA ASN A 169 4.07 22.14 8.61
C ASN A 169 3.45 23.09 9.64
N GLY A 170 4.28 23.71 10.44
CA GLY A 170 3.89 24.71 11.43
C GLY A 170 5.05 25.67 11.70
N LYS A 171 4.89 26.53 12.69
CA LYS A 171 5.93 27.48 13.12
C LYS A 171 6.03 27.59 14.62
N VAL A 172 7.24 27.88 15.10
CA VAL A 172 7.45 28.26 16.50
C VAL A 172 6.80 29.63 16.73
N GLU A 173 5.78 29.67 17.58
CA GLU A 173 5.11 30.90 17.97
C GLU A 173 5.77 31.56 19.18
N LYS A 174 6.23 30.75 20.14
CA LYS A 174 6.81 31.25 21.38
C LYS A 174 7.74 30.22 22.00
N VAL A 175 8.85 30.69 22.57
CA VAL A 175 9.69 29.92 23.49
C VAL A 175 9.11 30.10 24.90
N ILE A 176 8.62 29.02 25.51
CA ILE A 176 7.95 29.08 26.82
C ILE A 176 9.00 29.08 27.93
N ASP A 177 9.90 28.11 27.88
CA ASP A 177 10.97 27.88 28.84
C ASP A 177 12.15 27.18 28.14
N ASN A 178 13.18 26.81 28.90
CA ASN A 178 14.43 26.21 28.40
C ASN A 178 14.25 24.89 27.65
N TYR A 179 13.09 24.23 27.71
CA TYR A 179 12.84 22.95 27.04
C TYR A 179 11.53 22.93 26.26
N THR A 180 10.69 23.95 26.35
CA THR A 180 9.34 23.93 25.79
C THR A 180 9.11 25.03 24.75
N LEU A 181 8.65 24.62 23.58
CA LEU A 181 8.20 25.51 22.50
C LEU A 181 6.68 25.45 22.35
N LEU A 182 6.07 26.59 22.01
CA LEU A 182 4.70 26.66 21.53
C LEU A 182 4.71 26.68 20.00
N ILE A 183 4.09 25.68 19.38
CA ILE A 183 3.98 25.58 17.92
C ILE A 183 2.55 25.92 17.49
N LYS A 184 2.45 26.75 16.46
CA LYS A 184 1.19 27.08 15.77
C LYS A 184 1.16 26.53 14.35
N ASP A 185 -0.04 26.56 13.77
CA ASP A 185 -0.33 26.20 12.37
C ASP A 185 -0.04 24.74 11.97
N LEU A 186 0.40 23.90 12.91
CA LEU A 186 0.64 22.46 12.67
C LEU A 186 -0.67 21.65 12.56
N PHE A 187 -1.71 22.08 13.28
CA PHE A 187 -3.02 21.45 13.31
C PHE A 187 -4.15 22.47 13.14
N LYS A 188 -5.24 22.04 12.51
CA LYS A 188 -6.48 22.81 12.46
C LYS A 188 -7.20 22.72 13.81
N LYS A 189 -8.08 23.67 14.13
CA LYS A 189 -8.78 23.77 15.43
C LYS A 189 -9.59 22.51 15.77
N GLU A 190 -10.18 21.87 14.77
CA GLU A 190 -10.98 20.65 14.87
C GLU A 190 -10.14 19.36 15.02
N THR A 191 -8.81 19.45 14.98
CA THR A 191 -7.96 18.26 15.06
C THR A 191 -7.89 17.75 16.49
N ASN A 192 -8.18 16.47 16.70
CA ASN A 192 -7.91 15.82 17.98
C ASN A 192 -6.38 15.65 18.18
N ILE A 193 -5.80 16.53 18.98
CA ILE A 193 -4.35 16.58 19.26
C ILE A 193 -3.88 15.36 20.07
N ALA A 194 -4.76 14.70 20.83
CA ALA A 194 -4.40 13.52 21.63
C ALA A 194 -3.75 12.41 20.79
N ASN A 195 -4.17 12.26 19.53
CA ASN A 195 -3.62 11.28 18.57
C ASN A 195 -2.18 11.59 18.10
N TYR A 196 -1.64 12.75 18.49
CA TYR A 196 -0.32 13.24 18.09
C TYR A 196 0.60 13.48 19.28
N ILE A 197 0.11 13.32 20.52
CA ILE A 197 0.95 13.37 21.72
C ILE A 197 2.02 12.27 21.62
N GLY A 198 3.25 12.64 21.96
CA GLY A 198 4.43 11.79 21.89
C GLY A 198 5.08 11.68 20.51
N LYS A 199 4.47 12.24 19.45
CA LYS A 199 5.08 12.23 18.11
C LYS A 199 6.22 13.24 18.00
N LEU A 200 7.22 12.88 17.22
CA LEU A 200 8.39 13.71 16.95
C LEU A 200 8.11 14.71 15.83
N ILE A 201 8.68 15.90 15.99
CA ILE A 201 8.70 16.97 15.00
C ILE A 201 10.13 17.47 14.85
N VAL A 202 10.44 18.08 13.71
CA VAL A 202 11.74 18.68 13.42
C VAL A 202 11.56 20.18 13.30
N ILE A 203 12.33 20.92 14.10
CA ILE A 203 12.51 22.37 13.97
C ILE A 203 13.62 22.56 12.93
N LYS A 204 13.30 23.21 11.81
CA LYS A 204 14.25 23.31 10.68
C LYS A 204 15.52 24.04 11.06
N GLN A 205 15.41 25.08 11.89
CA GLN A 205 16.56 25.79 12.43
C GLN A 205 17.31 24.87 13.39
N GLY A 206 18.58 24.59 13.07
CA GLY A 206 19.42 23.66 13.83
C GLY A 206 19.10 22.17 13.63
N ASN A 207 18.11 21.81 12.80
CA ASN A 207 17.67 20.42 12.60
C ASN A 207 17.38 19.68 13.92
N ILE A 208 16.69 20.38 14.84
CA ILE A 208 16.47 19.92 16.21
C ILE A 208 15.17 19.12 16.29
N GLN A 209 15.20 18.00 17.02
CA GLN A 209 14.01 17.20 17.26
C GLN A 209 13.28 17.66 18.52
N GLY A 210 11.96 17.72 18.42
CA GLY A 210 11.07 17.95 19.56
C GLY A 210 9.96 16.90 19.61
N LYS A 211 9.38 16.68 20.78
CA LYS A 211 8.28 15.75 21.03
C LYS A 211 7.04 16.52 21.44
N ILE A 212 5.91 16.26 20.77
CA ILE A 212 4.62 16.88 21.14
C ILE A 212 4.22 16.38 22.53
N GLU A 213 4.08 17.30 23.49
CA GLU A 213 3.77 16.97 24.88
C GLU A 213 2.26 17.13 25.15
N SER A 214 1.69 18.26 24.75
CA SER A 214 0.29 18.57 25.05
C SER A 214 -0.33 19.57 24.08
N ALA A 215 -1.66 19.63 24.08
CA ALA A 215 -2.42 20.68 23.40
C ALA A 215 -2.32 22.02 24.13
N PHE A 216 -2.42 23.13 23.40
CA PHE A 216 -2.49 24.47 23.97
C PHE A 216 -3.76 25.21 23.54
N GLY A 217 -4.73 25.27 24.46
CA GLY A 217 -6.03 25.91 24.21
C GLY A 217 -6.85 25.22 23.11
N LYS A 218 -7.78 25.96 22.50
CA LYS A 218 -8.71 25.46 21.46
C LYS A 218 -8.32 25.85 20.03
N SER A 219 -7.07 26.28 19.83
CA SER A 219 -6.61 26.89 18.57
C SER A 219 -5.78 25.98 17.67
N GLY A 220 -5.64 24.69 18.03
CA GLY A 220 -4.78 23.75 17.29
C GLY A 220 -3.28 23.89 17.59
N LYS A 221 -2.92 24.74 18.56
CA LYS A 221 -1.53 24.93 19.03
C LYS A 221 -1.11 23.77 19.94
N VAL A 222 0.18 23.49 19.97
CA VAL A 222 0.75 22.41 20.77
C VAL A 222 2.01 22.85 21.49
N LYS A 223 2.21 22.31 22.70
CA LYS A 223 3.48 22.40 23.42
C LYS A 223 4.39 21.25 22.99
N VAL A 224 5.64 21.58 22.75
CA VAL A 224 6.65 20.65 22.25
C VAL A 224 7.85 20.71 23.17
N PHE A 225 8.22 19.55 23.70
CA PHE A 225 9.42 19.36 24.51
C PHE A 225 10.63 19.12 23.59
N VAL A 226 11.72 19.83 23.84
CA VAL A 226 12.98 19.76 23.07
C VAL A 226 14.10 19.39 24.04
N GLU A 227 14.58 18.15 23.96
CA GLU A 227 15.54 17.60 24.92
C GLU A 227 16.90 18.32 24.89
N SER A 228 17.32 18.79 23.71
CA SER A 228 18.55 19.56 23.52
C SER A 228 18.48 21.00 24.05
N GLY A 229 17.33 21.39 24.63
CA GLY A 229 17.05 22.75 25.05
C GLY A 229 16.55 23.66 23.93
N THR A 230 15.99 24.80 24.33
CA THR A 230 15.42 25.84 23.45
C THR A 230 16.21 27.14 23.59
N ASN A 231 16.13 28.00 22.57
CA ASN A 231 16.66 29.36 22.64
C ASN A 231 15.72 30.34 21.93
N GLN A 232 15.86 31.64 22.19
CA GLN A 232 15.01 32.67 21.59
C GLN A 232 15.18 32.78 20.06
N GLU A 233 16.30 32.33 19.51
CA GLU A 233 16.55 32.33 18.07
C GLU A 233 15.63 31.37 17.31
N MET A 234 15.07 30.36 18.00
CA MET A 234 14.08 29.44 17.41
C MET A 234 12.73 30.10 17.15
N LEU A 235 12.49 31.33 17.60
CA LEU A 235 11.23 32.04 17.35
C LEU A 235 10.97 32.18 15.85
N ASN A 236 9.73 31.93 15.41
CA ASN A 236 9.31 31.93 14.01
C ASN A 236 9.97 30.86 13.11
N SER A 237 10.79 29.96 13.67
CA SER A 237 11.33 28.80 12.94
C SER A 237 10.22 27.97 12.32
N ASP A 238 10.47 27.50 11.10
CA ASP A 238 9.65 26.47 10.46
C ASP A 238 9.77 25.14 11.19
N VAL A 239 8.65 24.46 11.33
CA VAL A 239 8.54 23.15 11.96
C VAL A 239 7.86 22.17 11.01
N VAL A 240 8.38 20.95 10.94
CA VAL A 240 7.84 19.88 10.11
C VAL A 240 7.62 18.63 10.97
N MET A 241 6.42 18.07 10.90
CA MET A 241 6.10 16.76 11.46
C MET A 241 5.85 15.78 10.32
N ILE A 242 6.62 14.69 10.30
CA ILE A 242 6.42 13.59 9.37
C ILE A 242 5.93 12.38 10.18
N TYR A 243 4.82 11.79 9.77
CA TYR A 243 4.26 10.63 10.45
C TYR A 243 3.63 9.65 9.46
N LYS A 244 3.52 8.39 9.90
CA LYS A 244 2.84 7.33 9.17
C LYS A 244 1.35 7.33 9.53
N LYS A 245 0.48 7.32 8.53
CA LYS A 245 -0.96 7.06 8.69
C LYS A 245 -1.29 5.72 8.04
N TYR A 246 -1.56 4.70 8.84
CA TYR A 246 -1.89 3.36 8.35
C TYR A 246 -3.29 3.35 7.70
N LEU A 247 -3.47 2.58 6.63
CA LEU A 247 -4.73 2.48 5.90
C LEU A 247 -5.73 1.51 6.56
N PHE A 248 -5.23 0.45 7.19
CA PHE A 248 -6.05 -0.68 7.68
C PHE A 248 -6.12 -0.79 9.20
N HIS A 249 -5.36 0.01 9.93
CA HIS A 249 -5.43 0.06 11.39
C HIS A 249 -6.42 1.17 11.76
N LYS A 250 -7.58 0.79 12.29
CA LYS A 250 -8.54 1.71 12.91
C LYS A 250 -8.18 1.92 14.37
#